data_AF-A0ABD3RNJ6-F1
#
_entry.id   AF-A0ABD3RNJ6-F1
#
_cell.length_a   1.000
_cell.length_b   1.000
_cell.length_c   1.000
_cell.angle_alpha   90.00
_cell.angle_beta   90.00
_cell.angle_gamma   90.00
#
_symmetry.space_group_name_H-M   'P 1'
#
loop_
_entity.id
_entity.type
_entity.pdbx_description
1 polymer ?
#
loop_
_entity_poly.entity_id
_entity_poly.type
_entity_poly.pdbx_seq_one_letter_code
_entity_poly.pdbx_strand_id
1 'polypeptide(L)'
;MAPFKPQRVLEAAIAINFPQASCFIAAPNHPSYRLTLSAHSSRNDRRDFLRTVATTTFIIAATVPSVVPSVANAAYGASSNIVMPNYIEYLIEKNQQIDPGDLIYKGPDVETQLRRIGEAGNRFPEIATLAEEKKWSQVQGIITGPLGTLLQTMNAVVGIAGTKEAKDAAKLVKTDLLEIGVAAGRKESAQCVKAADKAAEDLAKFVNIAFK
;
A
#
# COMPACT_ATOMS: atom_id res chain seq x y z
N MET A 1 -34.67 53.29 -23.77
CA MET A 1 -34.12 52.00 -23.32
C MET A 1 -33.05 51.60 -24.31
N ALA A 2 -31.77 51.69 -23.92
CA ALA A 2 -30.61 51.58 -24.80
C ALA A 2 -30.02 50.15 -24.82
N PRO A 3 -29.36 49.73 -25.91
CA PRO A 3 -28.82 48.38 -26.08
C PRO A 3 -27.43 48.19 -25.45
N PHE A 4 -27.22 47.03 -24.82
CA PHE A 4 -25.97 46.60 -24.20
C PHE A 4 -24.97 46.10 -25.26
N LYS A 5 -23.74 46.65 -25.26
CA LYS A 5 -22.59 46.17 -26.05
C LYS A 5 -21.76 45.17 -25.23
N PRO A 6 -21.24 44.08 -25.82
CA PRO A 6 -20.18 43.29 -25.20
C PRO A 6 -18.79 43.85 -25.56
N GLN A 7 -17.99 44.12 -24.53
CA GLN A 7 -16.60 44.56 -24.64
C GLN A 7 -15.67 43.32 -24.75
N ARG A 8 -14.89 43.26 -25.82
CA ARG A 8 -13.77 42.32 -25.97
C ARG A 8 -12.64 42.74 -25.04
N VAL A 9 -12.08 41.80 -24.28
CA VAL A 9 -10.81 41.98 -23.57
C VAL A 9 -9.76 41.06 -24.21
N LEU A 10 -8.71 41.70 -24.71
CA LEU A 10 -7.44 41.14 -25.13
C LEU A 10 -6.57 40.88 -23.90
N GLU A 11 -6.02 39.69 -23.74
CA GLU A 11 -4.83 39.44 -22.92
C GLU A 11 -3.92 38.47 -23.71
N ALA A 12 -2.83 38.97 -24.29
CA ALA A 12 -1.50 39.15 -23.68
C ALA A 12 -0.70 37.83 -23.68
N ALA A 13 0.09 37.66 -24.75
CA ALA A 13 1.07 36.59 -24.89
C ALA A 13 2.27 36.86 -23.96
N ILE A 14 2.53 35.97 -23.01
CA ILE A 14 3.72 35.98 -22.16
C ILE A 14 4.71 34.95 -22.73
N ALA A 15 5.87 35.45 -23.16
CA ALA A 15 6.99 34.66 -23.65
C ALA A 15 7.66 33.90 -22.50
N ILE A 16 7.83 32.59 -22.66
CA ILE A 16 8.58 31.74 -21.72
C ILE A 16 10.04 31.72 -22.15
N ASN A 17 10.90 32.30 -21.31
CA ASN A 17 12.35 32.29 -21.45
C ASN A 17 12.91 31.06 -20.71
N PHE A 18 13.62 30.18 -21.42
CA PHE A 18 14.26 28.97 -20.89
C PHE A 18 15.72 29.27 -20.55
N PRO A 19 16.19 29.10 -19.30
CA PRO A 19 17.62 29.01 -19.04
C PRO A 19 18.10 27.56 -19.10
N GLN A 20 19.15 27.39 -19.91
CA GLN A 20 19.92 26.17 -20.08
C GLN A 20 20.82 25.86 -18.87
N ALA A 21 21.06 24.56 -18.71
CA ALA A 21 22.28 23.87 -18.27
C ALA A 21 23.16 24.46 -17.15
N SER A 22 23.54 23.61 -16.19
CA SER A 22 24.95 23.41 -15.81
C SER A 22 25.12 22.16 -14.95
N CYS A 23 26.04 21.29 -15.38
CA CYS A 23 26.53 20.10 -14.71
C CYS A 23 27.88 20.41 -14.06
N PHE A 24 28.11 20.04 -12.79
CA PHE A 24 29.41 19.88 -12.11
C PHE A 24 29.09 19.10 -10.81
N ILE A 25 29.53 17.88 -10.46
CA ILE A 25 30.82 17.14 -10.39
C ILE A 25 31.80 17.61 -9.30
N ALA A 26 32.18 16.62 -8.44
CA ALA A 26 33.32 16.47 -7.50
C ALA A 26 33.07 16.85 -6.02
N ALA A 27 32.86 15.94 -5.03
CA ALA A 27 33.64 14.80 -4.46
C ALA A 27 34.34 15.18 -3.11
N PRO A 28 34.96 14.26 -2.33
CA PRO A 28 34.37 13.66 -1.13
C PRO A 28 35.23 13.85 0.14
N ASN A 29 34.78 13.37 1.31
CA ASN A 29 35.59 12.65 2.32
C ASN A 29 34.77 12.37 3.59
N HIS A 30 34.43 11.11 3.84
CA HIS A 30 34.52 10.50 5.18
C HIS A 30 34.46 8.96 5.06
N PRO A 31 35.27 8.22 5.84
CA PRO A 31 35.45 6.78 5.67
C PRO A 31 34.49 5.97 6.54
N SER A 32 34.13 4.79 6.02
CA SER A 32 33.66 3.60 6.73
C SER A 32 32.28 3.78 7.38
N TYR A 33 31.31 2.87 7.32
CA TYR A 33 31.30 1.42 7.38
C TYR A 33 29.97 1.00 6.75
N ARG A 34 29.95 0.12 5.74
CA ARG A 34 28.76 -0.69 5.47
C ARG A 34 29.03 -1.84 4.50
N LEU A 35 29.00 -3.02 5.09
CA LEU A 35 28.59 -4.32 4.54
C LEU A 35 28.15 -4.27 3.07
N THR A 36 29.01 -4.81 2.22
CA THR A 36 28.71 -5.14 0.82
C THR A 36 27.63 -6.21 0.77
N LEU A 37 26.36 -5.79 0.67
CA LEU A 37 25.32 -6.65 0.13
C LEU A 37 25.48 -6.61 -1.39
N SER A 38 26.26 -7.55 -1.91
CA SER A 38 26.41 -7.75 -3.35
C SER A 38 25.06 -8.15 -3.93
N ALA A 39 24.49 -7.28 -4.76
CA ALA A 39 23.45 -7.63 -5.70
C ALA A 39 24.08 -8.58 -6.73
N HIS A 40 23.91 -9.88 -6.53
CA HIS A 40 24.24 -10.84 -7.57
C HIS A 40 23.14 -10.86 -8.63
N SER A 41 23.56 -10.36 -9.78
CA SER A 41 22.95 -10.51 -11.08
C SER A 41 22.50 -11.95 -11.31
N SER A 42 21.19 -12.10 -11.46
CA SER A 42 20.50 -13.32 -11.85
C SER A 42 20.97 -13.78 -13.23
N ARG A 43 21.95 -14.69 -13.27
CA ARG A 43 22.06 -15.68 -14.37
C ARG A 43 23.00 -16.88 -14.19
N ASN A 44 23.78 -17.04 -13.10
CA ASN A 44 24.77 -18.13 -13.01
C ASN A 44 24.83 -18.93 -11.67
N ASP A 45 23.85 -18.80 -10.77
CA ASP A 45 23.92 -19.32 -9.39
C ASP A 45 23.97 -20.85 -9.18
N ARG A 46 23.62 -21.68 -10.16
CA ARG A 46 23.50 -23.13 -9.90
C ARG A 46 24.85 -23.86 -9.78
N ARG A 47 25.91 -23.39 -10.45
CA ARG A 47 27.21 -24.08 -10.43
C ARG A 47 28.02 -23.77 -9.18
N ASP A 48 27.89 -22.58 -8.62
CA ASP A 48 28.62 -22.17 -7.42
C ASP A 48 28.00 -22.75 -6.13
N PHE A 49 26.68 -22.97 -6.11
CA PHE A 49 26.04 -23.72 -5.04
C PHE A 49 26.53 -25.18 -4.97
N LEU A 50 26.64 -25.87 -6.11
CA LEU A 50 27.12 -27.25 -6.14
C LEU A 50 28.59 -27.38 -5.70
N ARG A 51 29.44 -26.39 -6.01
CA ARG A 51 30.83 -26.36 -5.53
C ARG A 51 30.92 -26.13 -4.02
N THR A 52 30.04 -25.30 -3.48
CA THR A 52 30.01 -25.00 -2.05
C THR A 52 29.53 -26.22 -1.25
N VAL A 53 28.47 -26.90 -1.67
CA VAL A 53 27.96 -28.11 -0.98
C VAL A 53 28.97 -29.27 -1.02
N ALA A 54 29.71 -29.41 -2.12
CA ALA A 54 30.72 -30.46 -2.26
C ALA A 54 31.97 -30.25 -1.40
N THR A 55 32.27 -29.00 -0.99
CA THR A 55 33.46 -28.71 -0.16
C THR A 55 33.15 -28.76 1.34
N THR A 56 31.91 -28.51 1.76
CA THR A 56 31.53 -28.63 3.18
C THR A 56 31.37 -30.06 3.68
N THR A 57 31.29 -31.05 2.79
CA THR A 57 31.08 -32.47 3.16
C THR A 57 32.37 -33.28 3.40
N PHE A 58 33.56 -32.74 3.07
CA PHE A 58 34.81 -33.50 3.18
C PHE A 58 35.65 -33.22 4.43
N ILE A 59 35.31 -32.21 5.25
CA ILE A 59 36.13 -31.80 6.42
C ILE A 59 35.61 -32.37 7.76
N ILE A 60 34.40 -32.96 7.80
CA ILE A 60 33.84 -33.59 9.02
C ILE A 60 33.97 -35.11 8.96
N ALA A 61 35.07 -35.63 8.41
CA ALA A 61 35.33 -37.08 8.30
C ALA A 61 36.51 -37.57 9.15
N ALA A 62 37.09 -36.72 10.00
CA ALA A 62 38.12 -37.15 10.94
C ALA A 62 37.70 -36.72 12.36
N THR A 63 37.73 -37.69 13.28
CA THR A 63 37.53 -37.57 14.73
C THR A 63 36.09 -37.47 15.26
N VAL A 64 35.33 -38.57 15.17
CA VAL A 64 34.31 -38.88 16.20
C VAL A 64 34.37 -40.40 16.51
N PRO A 65 34.53 -40.81 17.78
CA PRO A 65 34.59 -42.22 18.16
C PRO A 65 33.27 -42.94 17.88
N SER A 66 33.39 -44.16 17.37
CA SER A 66 32.32 -45.08 17.02
C SER A 66 31.46 -45.46 18.23
N VAL A 67 30.35 -44.77 18.43
CA VAL A 67 29.22 -45.30 19.21
C VAL A 67 28.53 -46.32 18.30
N VAL A 68 28.64 -47.61 18.62
CA VAL A 68 27.88 -48.66 17.96
C VAL A 68 26.39 -48.35 18.21
N PRO A 69 25.59 -48.01 17.19
CA PRO A 69 24.17 -47.83 17.41
C PRO A 69 23.61 -49.19 17.79
N SER A 70 23.19 -49.32 19.06
CA SER A 70 22.28 -50.38 19.45
C SER A 70 21.09 -50.30 18.50
N VAL A 71 20.85 -51.36 17.73
CA VAL A 71 19.65 -51.49 16.92
C VAL A 71 18.51 -51.50 17.92
N ALA A 72 17.88 -50.34 18.11
CA ALA A 72 16.60 -50.27 18.78
C ALA A 72 15.70 -51.24 18.01
N ASN A 73 15.23 -52.28 18.71
CA ASN A 73 14.19 -53.16 18.23
C ASN A 73 12.97 -52.29 17.94
N ALA A 74 12.89 -51.71 16.75
CA ALA A 74 11.66 -51.17 16.20
C ALA A 74 10.78 -52.40 16.01
N ALA A 75 9.98 -52.70 17.05
CA ALA A 75 8.99 -53.74 17.03
C ALA A 75 8.21 -53.60 15.72
N TYR A 76 8.46 -54.55 14.82
CA TYR A 76 7.97 -54.57 13.46
C TYR A 76 6.44 -54.40 13.51
N GLY A 77 5.95 -53.22 13.09
CA GLY A 77 4.52 -52.92 13.01
C GLY A 77 3.92 -52.02 14.11
N ALA A 78 4.65 -51.61 15.15
CA ALA A 78 4.08 -50.72 16.19
C ALA A 78 3.82 -49.29 15.69
N SER A 79 4.59 -48.80 14.71
CA SER A 79 4.35 -47.49 14.07
C SER A 79 3.36 -47.56 12.90
N SER A 80 2.84 -48.76 12.59
CA SER A 80 1.90 -48.97 11.47
C SER A 80 0.44 -48.92 11.93
N ASN A 81 0.18 -48.88 13.24
CA ASN A 81 -1.16 -48.59 13.77
C ASN A 81 -1.43 -47.08 13.82
N ILE A 82 -1.08 -46.38 12.73
CA ILE A 82 -1.62 -45.06 12.46
C ILE A 82 -3.04 -45.34 12.01
N VAL A 83 -3.99 -45.29 12.95
CA VAL A 83 -5.41 -45.28 12.63
C VAL A 83 -5.63 -44.08 11.71
N MET A 84 -5.79 -44.35 10.43
CA MET A 84 -6.01 -43.31 9.43
C MET A 84 -7.28 -42.56 9.84
N PRO A 85 -7.22 -41.24 10.08
CA PRO A 85 -8.39 -40.48 10.45
C PRO A 85 -9.47 -40.74 9.40
N ASN A 86 -10.67 -41.10 9.85
CA ASN A 86 -11.75 -41.44 8.94
C ASN A 86 -12.00 -40.22 8.05
N TYR A 87 -11.75 -40.37 6.74
CA TYR A 87 -11.88 -39.27 5.79
C TYR A 87 -13.29 -38.65 5.82
N ILE A 88 -14.29 -39.44 6.22
CA ILE A 88 -15.66 -38.96 6.43
C ILE A 88 -15.74 -37.99 7.61
N GLU A 89 -15.10 -38.26 8.75
CA GLU A 89 -15.06 -37.32 9.88
C GLU A 89 -14.30 -36.04 9.53
N TYR A 90 -13.18 -36.16 8.81
CA TYR A 90 -12.44 -35.00 8.31
C TYR A 90 -13.30 -34.13 7.37
N LEU A 91 -14.04 -34.75 6.46
CA LEU A 91 -14.95 -34.02 5.58
C LEU A 91 -16.14 -33.43 6.33
N ILE A 92 -16.66 -34.08 7.38
CA ILE A 92 -17.73 -33.54 8.21
C ILE A 92 -17.22 -32.31 8.97
N GLU A 93 -16.06 -32.40 9.61
CA GLU A 93 -15.43 -31.31 10.35
C GLU A 93 -15.09 -30.12 9.46
N LYS A 94 -14.58 -30.37 8.23
CA LYS A 94 -14.29 -29.30 7.27
C LYS A 94 -15.52 -28.72 6.57
N ASN A 95 -16.65 -29.43 6.55
CA ASN A 95 -17.91 -28.93 6.01
C ASN A 95 -18.86 -28.37 7.08
N GLN A 96 -18.48 -28.41 8.37
CA GLN A 96 -19.17 -27.61 9.37
C GLN A 96 -19.06 -26.16 8.93
N GLN A 97 -20.22 -25.54 8.71
CA GLN A 97 -20.29 -24.12 8.39
C GLN A 97 -19.60 -23.38 9.53
N ILE A 98 -18.43 -22.81 9.24
CA ILE A 98 -17.68 -22.00 10.18
C ILE A 98 -18.60 -20.84 10.56
N ASP A 99 -19.06 -20.83 11.80
CA ASP A 99 -19.89 -19.75 12.32
C ASP A 99 -19.05 -18.46 12.20
N PRO A 100 -19.53 -17.41 11.51
CA PRO A 100 -18.78 -16.16 11.33
C PRO A 100 -18.27 -15.55 12.65
N GLY A 101 -18.88 -15.91 13.79
CA GLY A 101 -18.43 -15.51 15.12
C GLY A 101 -17.13 -16.15 15.62
N ASP A 102 -16.77 -17.33 15.09
CA ASP A 102 -15.61 -18.15 15.49
C ASP A 102 -14.39 -17.92 14.57
N LEU A 103 -14.52 -17.07 13.54
CA LEU A 103 -13.35 -16.60 12.82
C LEU A 103 -12.47 -15.75 13.75
N ILE A 104 -11.22 -16.23 13.93
CA ILE A 104 -10.16 -15.51 14.65
C ILE A 104 -9.94 -14.11 14.05
N TYR A 105 -10.22 -13.93 12.76
CA TYR A 105 -10.11 -12.65 12.06
C TYR A 105 -11.49 -12.08 11.72
N LYS A 106 -11.93 -11.07 12.49
CA LYS A 106 -13.25 -10.42 12.35
C LYS A 106 -13.30 -9.29 11.30
N GLY A 107 -12.33 -9.25 10.38
CA GLY A 107 -12.20 -8.14 9.44
C GLY A 107 -11.77 -6.84 10.13
N PRO A 108 -11.65 -5.74 9.36
CA PRO A 108 -11.26 -4.45 9.91
C PRO A 108 -12.39 -3.85 10.74
N ASP A 109 -12.10 -3.55 12.00
CA ASP A 109 -13.01 -2.90 12.94
C ASP A 109 -13.53 -1.55 12.40
N VAL A 110 -14.84 -1.31 12.58
CA VAL A 110 -15.56 -0.15 12.04
C VAL A 110 -15.10 1.15 12.71
N GLU A 111 -14.83 1.11 14.01
CA GLU A 111 -14.33 2.28 14.75
C GLU A 111 -12.95 2.70 14.22
N THR A 112 -12.07 1.73 13.99
CA THR A 112 -10.77 1.96 13.37
C THR A 112 -10.88 2.57 11.97
N GLN A 113 -11.86 2.14 11.17
CA GLN A 113 -12.10 2.71 9.83
C GLN A 113 -12.59 4.15 9.90
N LEU A 114 -13.54 4.46 10.79
CA LEU A 114 -14.03 5.81 11.02
C LEU A 114 -12.92 6.76 11.49
N ARG A 115 -12.08 6.29 12.42
CA ARG A 115 -10.92 7.07 12.90
C ARG A 115 -9.98 7.43 11.75
N ARG A 116 -9.66 6.46 10.89
CA ARG A 116 -8.80 6.69 9.70
C ARG A 116 -9.44 7.67 8.71
N ILE A 117 -10.75 7.59 8.50
CA ILE A 117 -11.47 8.53 7.64
C ILE A 117 -11.42 9.94 8.24
N GLY A 118 -11.65 10.09 9.54
CA GLY A 118 -11.57 11.39 10.23
C GLY A 118 -10.15 11.98 10.19
N GLU A 119 -9.14 11.17 10.46
CA GLU A 119 -7.73 11.57 10.37
C GLU A 119 -7.36 12.05 8.96
N ALA A 120 -7.83 11.37 7.91
CA ALA A 120 -7.62 11.78 6.54
C ALA A 120 -8.42 13.04 6.17
N GLY A 121 -9.65 13.17 6.67
CA GLY A 121 -10.49 14.36 6.50
C GLY A 121 -9.83 15.64 7.03
N ASN A 122 -9.11 15.54 8.14
CA ASN A 122 -8.36 16.65 8.72
C ASN A 122 -7.19 17.14 7.85
N ARG A 123 -6.79 16.38 6.82
CA ARG A 123 -5.68 16.73 5.91
C ARG A 123 -6.11 17.57 4.71
N PHE A 124 -7.40 17.67 4.39
CA PHE A 124 -7.86 18.48 3.26
C PHE A 124 -7.52 19.97 3.40
N PRO A 125 -7.71 20.61 4.58
CA PRO A 125 -7.28 22.00 4.78
C PRO A 125 -5.77 22.20 4.65
N GLU A 126 -4.97 21.21 5.08
CA GLU A 126 -3.52 21.23 4.90
C GLU A 126 -3.14 21.28 3.42
N ILE A 127 -3.85 20.55 2.55
CA ILE A 127 -3.60 20.58 1.10
C ILE A 127 -3.83 21.98 0.53
N ALA A 128 -4.90 22.66 0.95
CA ALA A 128 -5.20 24.01 0.49
C ALA A 128 -4.08 25.00 0.85
N THR A 129 -3.67 25.03 2.11
CA THR A 129 -2.57 25.90 2.59
C THR A 129 -1.24 25.58 1.88
N LEU A 130 -0.89 24.31 1.73
CA LEU A 130 0.35 23.90 1.08
C LEU A 130 0.36 24.17 -0.43
N ALA A 131 -0.81 24.14 -1.09
CA ALA A 131 -0.96 24.49 -2.49
C ALA A 131 -0.79 26.00 -2.72
N GLU A 132 -1.30 26.84 -1.81
CA GLU A 132 -1.07 28.29 -1.82
C GLU A 132 0.40 28.64 -1.61
N GLU A 133 1.06 27.95 -0.67
CA GLU A 133 2.51 28.06 -0.42
C GLU A 133 3.38 27.41 -1.51
N LYS A 134 2.77 26.78 -2.52
CA LYS A 134 3.44 26.09 -3.64
C LYS A 134 4.38 24.97 -3.19
N LYS A 135 4.11 24.35 -2.04
CA LYS A 135 4.88 23.21 -1.48
C LYS A 135 4.41 21.89 -2.10
N TRP A 136 4.55 21.76 -3.43
CA TRP A 136 4.01 20.65 -4.21
C TRP A 136 4.47 19.26 -3.76
N SER A 137 5.72 19.13 -3.29
CA SER A 137 6.22 17.85 -2.78
C SER A 137 5.48 17.39 -1.53
N GLN A 138 5.04 18.33 -0.68
CA GLN A 138 4.28 18.00 0.53
C GLN A 138 2.83 17.66 0.17
N VAL A 139 2.22 18.42 -0.74
CA VAL A 139 0.89 18.10 -1.31
C VAL A 139 0.88 16.69 -1.89
N GLN A 140 1.87 16.33 -2.70
CA GLN A 140 1.99 14.99 -3.26
C GLN A 140 2.16 13.91 -2.18
N GLY A 141 2.91 14.19 -1.12
CA GLY A 141 3.08 13.28 0.02
C GLY A 141 1.76 13.02 0.78
N ILE A 142 0.91 14.04 0.92
CA ILE A 142 -0.42 13.88 1.50
C ILE A 142 -1.33 13.05 0.58
N ILE A 143 -1.29 13.30 -0.73
CA ILE A 143 -2.10 12.57 -1.71
C ILE A 143 -1.74 11.08 -1.74
N THR A 144 -0.44 10.75 -1.77
CA THR A 144 -0.01 9.35 -1.88
C THR A 144 -0.01 8.60 -0.55
N GLY A 145 0.15 9.29 0.59
CA GLY A 145 0.16 8.69 1.93
C GLY A 145 -1.24 8.58 2.54
N PRO A 146 -1.67 9.59 3.32
CA PRO A 146 -2.95 9.55 4.04
C PRO A 146 -4.17 9.43 3.11
N LEU A 147 -4.22 10.17 1.99
CA LEU A 147 -5.37 10.06 1.06
C LEU A 147 -5.37 8.74 0.28
N GLY A 148 -4.21 8.17 0.00
CA GLY A 148 -4.10 6.82 -0.55
C GLY A 148 -4.68 5.77 0.41
N THR A 149 -4.43 5.93 1.70
CA THR A 149 -4.99 5.06 2.76
C THR A 149 -6.50 5.27 2.93
N LEU A 150 -6.98 6.52 2.79
CA LEU A 150 -8.41 6.85 2.80
C LEU A 150 -9.16 6.08 1.70
N LEU A 151 -8.64 6.06 0.47
CA LEU A 151 -9.26 5.32 -0.64
C LEU A 151 -9.41 3.83 -0.33
N GLN A 152 -8.39 3.22 0.27
CA GLN A 152 -8.46 1.81 0.67
C GLN A 152 -9.53 1.60 1.74
N THR A 153 -9.58 2.49 2.73
CA THR A 153 -10.54 2.43 3.84
C THR A 153 -11.98 2.61 3.34
N MET A 154 -12.22 3.58 2.44
CA MET A 154 -13.54 3.80 1.84
C MET A 154 -14.04 2.59 1.06
N ASN A 155 -13.17 1.93 0.29
CA ASN A 155 -13.55 0.71 -0.43
C ASN A 155 -13.93 -0.43 0.53
N ALA A 156 -13.26 -0.53 1.69
CA ALA A 156 -13.63 -1.48 2.73
C ALA A 156 -15.00 -1.13 3.35
N VAL A 157 -15.24 0.14 3.70
CA VAL A 157 -16.52 0.62 4.23
C VAL A 157 -17.67 0.35 3.25
N VAL A 158 -17.48 0.61 1.96
CA VAL A 158 -18.50 0.32 0.92
C VAL A 158 -18.81 -1.18 0.86
N GLY A 159 -17.80 -2.03 1.02
CA GLY A 159 -18.00 -3.48 1.08
C GLY A 159 -18.83 -3.93 2.29
N ILE A 160 -18.72 -3.22 3.41
CA ILE A 160 -19.49 -3.50 4.64
C ILE A 160 -20.92 -2.93 4.53
N ALA A 161 -21.07 -1.69 4.08
CA ALA A 161 -22.38 -1.04 3.97
C ALA A 161 -23.28 -1.71 2.92
N GLY A 162 -22.70 -2.20 1.81
CA GLY A 162 -23.44 -2.94 0.78
C GLY A 162 -24.49 -2.14 0.00
N THR A 163 -24.66 -0.85 0.27
CA THR A 163 -25.64 0.02 -0.41
C THR A 163 -25.07 0.58 -1.71
N LYS A 164 -25.93 0.71 -2.74
CA LYS A 164 -25.54 1.34 -4.01
C LYS A 164 -25.19 2.82 -3.82
N GLU A 165 -25.92 3.49 -2.93
CA GLU A 165 -25.71 4.91 -2.60
C GLU A 165 -24.33 5.17 -2.00
N ALA A 166 -23.88 4.34 -1.04
CA ALA A 166 -22.54 4.48 -0.48
C ALA A 166 -21.45 4.24 -1.53
N LYS A 167 -21.68 3.28 -2.45
CA LYS A 167 -20.74 3.01 -3.55
C LYS A 167 -20.64 4.19 -4.53
N ASP A 168 -21.76 4.82 -4.86
CA ASP A 168 -21.76 5.96 -5.77
C ASP A 168 -21.17 7.22 -5.12
N ALA A 169 -21.49 7.47 -3.85
CA ALA A 169 -20.83 8.53 -3.06
C ALA A 169 -19.31 8.31 -2.96
N ALA A 170 -18.86 7.07 -2.72
CA ALA A 170 -17.42 6.77 -2.69
C ALA A 170 -16.71 7.00 -4.02
N LYS A 171 -17.40 6.79 -5.16
CA LYS A 171 -16.85 7.10 -6.48
C LYS A 171 -16.67 8.61 -6.68
N LEU A 172 -17.59 9.43 -6.18
CA LEU A 172 -17.47 10.89 -6.26
C LEU A 172 -16.22 11.36 -5.52
N VAL A 173 -16.08 10.97 -4.25
CA VAL A 173 -14.88 11.28 -3.44
C VAL A 173 -13.60 10.80 -4.14
N LYS A 174 -13.60 9.58 -4.70
CA LYS A 174 -12.45 9.08 -5.46
C LYS A 174 -12.13 9.95 -6.67
N THR A 175 -13.15 10.44 -7.37
CA THR A 175 -12.98 11.32 -8.54
C THR A 175 -12.36 12.64 -8.10
N ASP A 176 -12.85 13.25 -7.03
CA ASP A 176 -12.30 14.50 -6.50
C ASP A 176 -10.86 14.32 -6.03
N LEU A 177 -10.53 13.21 -5.36
CA LEU A 177 -9.15 12.89 -4.97
C LEU A 177 -8.20 12.76 -6.16
N LEU A 178 -8.68 12.23 -7.28
CA LEU A 178 -7.90 12.19 -8.53
C LEU A 178 -7.76 13.58 -9.15
N GLU A 179 -8.81 14.41 -9.10
CA GLU A 179 -8.75 15.81 -9.56
C GLU A 179 -7.72 16.61 -8.77
N ILE A 180 -7.63 16.44 -7.44
CA ILE A 180 -6.57 17.01 -6.60
C ILE A 180 -5.19 16.56 -7.11
N GLY A 181 -5.02 15.26 -7.38
CA GLY A 181 -3.77 14.73 -7.93
C GLY A 181 -3.38 15.34 -9.28
N VAL A 182 -4.35 15.52 -10.17
CA VAL A 182 -4.14 16.17 -11.48
C VAL A 182 -3.77 17.64 -11.31
N ALA A 183 -4.51 18.39 -10.49
CA ALA A 183 -4.24 19.80 -10.23
C ALA A 183 -2.88 20.02 -9.57
N ALA A 184 -2.52 19.17 -8.60
CA ALA A 184 -1.19 19.17 -7.96
C ALA A 184 -0.08 18.87 -8.97
N GLY A 185 -0.29 17.91 -9.89
CA GLY A 185 0.65 17.60 -10.97
C GLY A 185 0.86 18.75 -11.95
N ARG A 186 -0.19 19.53 -12.23
CA ARG A 186 -0.13 20.75 -13.06
C ARG A 186 0.36 21.99 -12.29
N LYS A 187 0.53 21.89 -10.96
CA LYS A 187 0.92 22.99 -10.07
C LYS A 187 -0.08 24.15 -10.11
N GLU A 188 -1.36 23.84 -10.28
CA GLU A 188 -2.45 24.82 -10.32
C GLU A 188 -3.09 24.95 -8.94
N SER A 189 -2.68 25.96 -8.17
CA SER A 189 -3.12 26.12 -6.77
C SER A 189 -4.63 26.29 -6.64
N ALA A 190 -5.23 27.18 -7.44
CA ALA A 190 -6.66 27.48 -7.38
C ALA A 190 -7.55 26.27 -7.70
N GLN A 191 -7.14 25.39 -8.62
CA GLN A 191 -7.86 24.16 -8.92
C GLN A 191 -7.67 23.11 -7.82
N CYS A 192 -6.46 23.03 -7.25
CA CYS A 192 -6.15 22.12 -6.16
C CYS A 192 -6.99 22.43 -4.91
N VAL A 193 -7.09 23.71 -4.53
CA VAL A 193 -7.91 24.17 -3.39
C VAL A 193 -9.39 23.84 -3.62
N LYS A 194 -9.94 24.20 -4.79
CA LYS A 194 -11.34 23.90 -5.12
C LYS A 194 -11.65 22.41 -5.10
N ALA A 195 -10.74 21.58 -5.62
CA ALA A 195 -10.90 20.13 -5.61
C ALA A 195 -10.80 19.56 -4.19
N ALA A 196 -9.94 20.12 -3.33
CA ALA A 196 -9.81 19.74 -1.93
C ALA A 196 -11.08 20.06 -1.12
N ASP A 197 -11.65 21.26 -1.31
CA ASP A 197 -12.91 21.66 -0.65
C ASP A 197 -14.07 20.74 -1.07
N LYS A 198 -14.18 20.48 -2.38
CA LYS A 198 -15.19 19.58 -2.94
C LYS A 198 -15.04 18.15 -2.41
N ALA A 199 -13.81 17.63 -2.35
CA ALA A 199 -13.53 16.32 -1.79
C ALA A 199 -13.92 16.22 -0.31
N ALA A 200 -13.71 17.28 0.48
CA ALA A 200 -14.08 17.32 1.88
C ALA A 200 -15.62 17.28 2.05
N GLU A 201 -16.36 18.04 1.25
CA GLU A 201 -17.83 18.00 1.24
C GLU A 201 -18.38 16.64 0.83
N ASP A 202 -17.84 16.04 -0.23
CA ASP A 202 -18.31 14.74 -0.73
C ASP A 202 -17.91 13.60 0.23
N LEU A 203 -16.78 13.73 0.94
CA LEU A 203 -16.43 12.80 2.02
C LEU A 203 -17.43 12.87 3.18
N ALA A 204 -17.84 14.08 3.59
CA ALA A 204 -18.84 14.25 4.64
C ALA A 204 -20.19 13.62 4.23
N LYS A 205 -20.61 13.79 2.96
CA LYS A 205 -21.81 13.13 2.41
C LYS A 205 -21.65 11.61 2.41
N PHE A 206 -20.50 11.09 2.00
CA PHE A 206 -20.22 9.65 2.03
C PHE A 206 -20.35 9.07 3.43
N VAL A 207 -19.74 9.71 4.45
CA VAL A 207 -19.83 9.25 5.84
C VAL A 207 -21.28 9.23 6.32
N ASN A 208 -22.06 10.28 6.02
CA ASN A 208 -23.48 10.33 6.40
C ASN A 208 -24.33 9.24 5.73
N ILE A 209 -23.99 8.80 4.52
CA ILE A 209 -24.70 7.74 3.80
C ILE A 209 -24.25 6.35 4.27
N ALA A 210 -22.95 6.17 4.48
CA ALA A 210 -22.35 4.88 4.80
C ALA A 210 -22.67 4.39 6.23
N PHE A 211 -22.91 5.31 7.16
CA PHE A 211 -23.13 5.03 8.58
C PHE A 211 -24.54 5.40 9.07
N LYS A 212 -25.50 5.51 8.15
CA LYS A 212 -26.92 5.67 8.46
C LYS A 212 -27.57 4.33 8.75
#